data_AF-A0A0V1CZA0-F1
#
_entry.id   AF-A0A0V1CZA0-F1
#
_cell.length_a   1.000
_cell.length_b   1.000
_cell.length_c   1.000
_cell.angle_alpha   90.00
_cell.angle_beta   90.00
_cell.angle_gamma   90.00
#
_symmetry.space_group_name_H-M   'P 1'
#
loop_
_entity.id
_entity.type
_entity.pdbx_description
1 polymer ?
#
loop_
_entity_poly.entity_id
_entity_poly.type
_entity_poly.pdbx_seq_one_letter_code
_entity_poly.pdbx_strand_id
1 'polypeptide(L)'
;MFLLYSRRGKFGGKMMAANSNNLAELVIRALLSIVSYYSSQNKNCSSPDLFALRFIEGQSPLILKESNFIRGAFENDLIKLQENVSLLAERRVRCVRQSDAEIFAKTEYFFRQFTFFPKRLNLQPVRRWRQLSPELAGDTSSDSYEILKFTFLNCVSKLNQVMKCSEINGKSTKTEQSCNWTCDDIPEECYRYLLHEKRLQCSHLVGRVLLTVAFEVANCLRTLQNHLRELKFRDGLIDLRTELCSNLFYLLENRYTARREPEKQEPLGLAMQFACGHLGYYEFLRLSWLPFLINGQHESGCYTSAGSSDKCDAWTTSLASLVLVSYLRCLGMNACDVTSGAGRPFEYYGDQQPEQVYNRSVLQELDMISTMNIKFNKISDFTLYWFILAVALFLFISIKLQSKKRPSSGIKQKV
;
A
#
# COMPACT_ATOMS: atom_id res chain seq x y z
N MET A 1 31.60 16.17 51.08
CA MET A 1 30.72 17.07 50.31
C MET A 1 31.49 17.50 49.07
N PHE A 2 31.42 16.75 47.98
CA PHE A 2 31.83 17.14 46.61
C PHE A 2 31.24 16.14 45.59
N LEU A 3 30.53 16.70 44.61
CA LEU A 3 30.25 16.27 43.21
C LEU A 3 29.81 14.83 42.88
N LEU A 4 28.70 14.71 42.14
CA LEU A 4 28.72 14.43 40.70
C LEU A 4 27.33 14.56 40.06
N TYR A 5 27.20 15.57 39.19
CA TYR A 5 26.08 15.79 38.27
C TYR A 5 26.15 14.76 37.13
N SER A 6 25.11 13.94 36.95
CA SER A 6 25.02 12.96 35.87
C SER A 6 24.45 13.59 34.59
N ARG A 7 25.30 13.72 33.57
CA ARG A 7 24.93 14.00 32.18
C ARG A 7 24.20 12.78 31.58
N ARG A 8 22.87 12.80 31.54
CA ARG A 8 22.05 11.96 30.63
C ARG A 8 21.28 12.88 29.68
N GLY A 9 21.68 12.94 28.41
CA GLY A 9 20.97 13.76 27.41
C GLY A 9 21.59 13.85 26.02
N LYS A 10 22.86 13.45 25.81
CA LYS A 10 23.53 13.60 24.50
C LYS A 10 23.78 12.32 23.70
N PHE A 11 23.65 11.14 24.31
CA PHE A 11 23.97 9.86 23.64
C PHE A 11 22.77 9.24 22.88
N GLY A 12 21.54 9.35 23.40
CA GLY A 12 20.35 8.79 22.74
C GLY A 12 20.02 9.41 21.37
N GLY A 13 20.18 10.73 21.24
CA GLY A 13 19.91 11.44 19.98
C GLY A 13 20.91 11.12 18.85
N LYS A 14 22.19 10.89 19.20
CA LYS A 14 23.21 10.50 18.21
C LYS A 14 23.02 9.08 17.68
N MET A 15 22.55 8.17 18.53
CA MET A 15 22.34 6.77 18.17
C MET A 15 21.08 6.57 17.31
N MET A 16 19.99 7.29 17.60
CA MET A 16 18.82 7.32 16.71
C MET A 16 19.13 7.99 15.36
N ALA A 17 19.85 9.11 15.36
CA ALA A 17 20.26 9.77 14.12
C ALA A 17 21.15 8.88 13.25
N ALA A 18 22.14 8.17 13.83
CA ALA A 18 22.98 7.24 13.08
C ALA A 18 22.17 6.09 12.44
N ASN A 19 21.12 5.61 13.11
CA ASN A 19 20.25 4.57 12.58
C ASN A 19 19.34 5.09 11.46
N SER A 20 18.79 6.31 11.60
CA SER A 20 18.00 6.96 10.54
C SER A 20 18.85 7.30 9.31
N ASN A 21 20.11 7.68 9.48
CA ASN A 21 21.06 7.91 8.37
C ASN A 21 21.27 6.64 7.55
N ASN A 22 21.59 5.53 8.21
CA ASN A 22 21.82 4.25 7.52
C ASN A 22 20.56 3.77 6.79
N LEU A 23 19.39 3.92 7.41
CA LEU A 23 18.12 3.52 6.78
C LEU A 23 17.76 4.42 5.59
N ALA A 24 17.96 5.74 5.69
CA ALA A 24 17.74 6.66 4.58
C ALA A 24 18.67 6.36 3.41
N GLU A 25 19.94 6.07 3.69
CA GLU A 25 20.92 5.68 2.68
C GLU A 25 20.49 4.39 1.95
N LEU A 26 20.04 3.36 2.68
CA LEU A 26 19.52 2.13 2.08
C LEU A 26 18.31 2.38 1.19
N VAL A 27 17.37 3.23 1.63
CA VAL A 27 16.18 3.59 0.84
C VAL A 27 16.57 4.33 -0.45
N ILE A 28 17.49 5.29 -0.37
CA ILE A 28 17.98 6.04 -1.53
C ILE A 28 18.69 5.11 -2.51
N ARG A 29 19.56 4.22 -2.03
CA ARG A 29 20.22 3.21 -2.86
C ARG A 29 19.21 2.30 -3.55
N ALA A 30 18.20 1.83 -2.83
CA ALA A 30 17.14 1.01 -3.41
C ALA A 30 16.37 1.76 -4.52
N LEU A 31 16.04 3.04 -4.31
CA LEU A 31 15.41 3.89 -5.32
C LEU A 31 16.31 4.07 -6.55
N LEU A 32 17.61 4.35 -6.37
CA LEU A 32 18.57 4.47 -7.48
C LEU A 32 18.68 3.16 -8.29
N SER A 33 18.64 2.01 -7.63
CA SER A 33 18.61 0.70 -8.30
C SER A 33 17.31 0.50 -9.10
N ILE A 34 16.15 0.90 -8.58
CA ILE A 34 14.88 0.90 -9.34
C ILE A 34 14.98 1.78 -10.59
N VAL A 35 15.55 2.98 -10.46
CA VAL A 35 15.70 3.90 -11.59
C VAL A 35 16.64 3.30 -12.64
N SER A 36 17.71 2.64 -12.21
CA SER A 36 18.63 1.90 -13.09
C SER A 36 17.92 0.74 -13.81
N TYR A 37 17.10 -0.02 -13.09
CA TYR A 37 16.24 -1.06 -13.67
C TYR A 37 15.34 -0.48 -14.77
N TYR A 38 14.60 0.59 -14.46
CA TYR A 38 13.75 1.24 -15.46
C TYR A 38 14.56 1.82 -16.62
N SER A 39 15.77 2.32 -16.42
CA SER A 39 16.60 2.77 -17.53
C SER A 39 17.04 1.63 -18.47
N SER A 40 17.15 0.40 -17.95
CA SER A 40 17.54 -0.77 -18.75
C SER A 40 16.40 -1.36 -19.60
N GLN A 41 15.15 -1.12 -19.20
CA GLN A 41 13.96 -1.76 -19.79
C GLN A 41 13.39 -1.00 -20.99
N ASN A 42 14.02 -1.03 -22.16
CA ASN A 42 13.59 -0.17 -23.28
C ASN A 42 12.25 -0.49 -23.97
N LYS A 43 11.63 -1.65 -23.71
CA LYS A 43 10.44 -2.12 -24.48
C LYS A 43 9.14 -2.22 -23.67
N ASN A 44 9.23 -2.45 -22.36
CA ASN A 44 8.05 -2.58 -21.50
C ASN A 44 7.83 -1.25 -20.78
N CYS A 45 6.80 -0.53 -21.18
CA CYS A 45 6.38 0.73 -20.57
C CYS A 45 4.92 0.60 -20.14
N SER A 46 4.63 0.88 -18.88
CA SER A 46 3.27 0.89 -18.36
C SER A 46 2.95 2.21 -17.66
N SER A 47 1.66 2.58 -17.58
CA SER A 47 1.23 3.76 -16.83
C SER A 47 1.67 3.74 -15.36
N PRO A 48 1.66 2.59 -14.65
CA PRO A 48 2.25 2.47 -13.32
C PRO A 48 3.74 2.84 -13.20
N ASP A 49 4.57 2.43 -14.16
CA ASP A 49 6.00 2.76 -14.12
C ASP A 49 6.21 4.27 -14.27
N LEU A 50 5.47 4.89 -15.20
CA LEU A 50 5.49 6.33 -15.37
C LEU A 50 4.98 7.06 -14.12
N PHE A 51 3.91 6.55 -13.50
CA PHE A 51 3.39 7.08 -12.24
C PHE A 51 4.47 7.08 -11.15
N ALA A 52 5.15 5.94 -10.96
CA ALA A 52 6.22 5.79 -9.99
C ALA A 52 7.36 6.80 -10.22
N LEU A 53 7.82 6.95 -11.46
CA LEU A 53 8.87 7.92 -11.82
C LEU A 53 8.45 9.36 -11.53
N ARG A 54 7.23 9.75 -11.93
CA ARG A 54 6.69 11.10 -11.67
C ARG A 54 6.45 11.35 -10.19
N PHE A 55 6.11 10.30 -9.43
CA PHE A 55 5.99 10.40 -7.99
C PHE A 55 7.35 10.66 -7.34
N ILE A 56 8.40 9.91 -7.69
CA ILE A 56 9.77 10.19 -7.22
C ILE A 56 10.19 11.62 -7.59
N GLU A 57 9.96 12.04 -8.83
CA GLU A 57 10.27 13.37 -9.34
C GLU A 57 9.62 14.48 -8.49
N GLY A 58 8.31 14.37 -8.25
CA GLY A 58 7.55 15.37 -7.50
C GLY A 58 7.86 15.38 -6.00
N GLN A 59 8.23 14.23 -5.43
CA GLN A 59 8.45 14.09 -3.98
C GLN A 59 9.86 14.46 -3.53
N SER A 60 10.89 14.21 -4.34
CA SER A 60 12.28 14.56 -4.01
C SER A 60 12.47 16.02 -3.54
N PRO A 61 11.99 17.06 -4.26
CA PRO A 61 12.15 18.44 -3.80
C PRO A 61 11.34 18.75 -2.54
N LEU A 62 10.19 18.10 -2.34
CA LEU A 62 9.39 18.27 -1.12
C LEU A 62 10.11 17.68 0.10
N ILE A 63 10.70 16.50 -0.03
CA ILE A 63 11.48 15.86 1.04
C ILE A 63 12.69 16.72 1.43
N LEU A 64 13.41 17.27 0.46
CA LEU A 64 14.55 18.18 0.71
C LEU A 64 14.12 19.48 1.40
N LYS A 65 12.95 20.01 1.04
CA LYS A 65 12.39 21.22 1.67
C LYS A 65 11.95 20.96 3.11
N GLU A 66 11.36 19.80 3.39
CA GLU A 66 10.76 19.47 4.68
C GLU A 66 11.75 18.89 5.70
N SER A 67 12.80 18.20 5.24
CA SER A 67 13.76 17.53 6.12
C SER A 67 15.15 18.16 6.08
N ASN A 68 15.50 18.89 7.14
CA ASN A 68 16.85 19.39 7.35
C ASN A 68 17.90 18.28 7.39
N PHE A 69 17.53 17.11 7.91
CA PHE A 69 18.39 15.95 7.99
C PHE A 69 18.70 15.40 6.59
N ILE A 70 17.67 15.11 5.78
CA ILE A 70 17.86 14.60 4.42
C ILE A 70 18.63 15.62 3.57
N ARG A 71 18.27 16.91 3.68
CA ARG A 71 19.00 17.98 3.00
C ARG A 71 20.48 18.03 3.40
N GLY A 72 20.80 17.92 4.68
CA GLY A 72 22.19 18.01 5.14
C GLY A 72 23.08 16.81 4.73
N ALA A 73 22.49 15.62 4.56
CA ALA A 73 23.25 14.39 4.33
C ALA A 73 23.14 13.82 2.90
N PHE A 74 22.04 14.07 2.20
CA PHE A 74 21.67 13.37 0.96
C PHE A 74 21.15 14.29 -0.14
N GLU A 75 21.36 15.61 -0.04
CA GLU A 75 20.87 16.58 -1.03
C GLU A 75 21.32 16.26 -2.45
N ASN A 76 22.61 15.99 -2.65
CA ASN A 76 23.14 15.64 -3.97
C ASN A 76 22.55 14.33 -4.51
N ASP A 77 22.33 13.33 -3.65
CA ASP A 77 21.76 12.05 -4.07
C ASP A 77 20.29 12.20 -4.50
N LEU A 78 19.50 12.99 -3.77
CA LEU A 78 18.10 13.26 -4.12
C LEU A 78 17.97 14.14 -5.37
N ILE A 79 18.85 15.13 -5.54
CA ILE A 79 18.89 15.94 -6.77
C ILE A 79 19.21 15.05 -7.97
N LYS A 80 20.27 14.22 -7.86
CA LYS A 80 20.65 13.28 -8.92
C LYS A 80 19.54 12.26 -9.22
N LEU A 81 18.89 11.75 -8.18
CA LEU A 81 17.72 10.88 -8.32
C LEU A 81 16.61 11.59 -9.10
N GLN A 82 16.26 12.82 -8.70
CA GLN A 82 15.24 13.64 -9.35
C GLN A 82 15.56 13.90 -10.83
N GLU A 83 16.79 14.30 -11.15
CA GLU A 83 17.22 14.53 -12.54
C GLU A 83 17.11 13.26 -13.39
N ASN A 84 17.59 12.13 -12.87
CA ASN A 84 17.51 10.85 -13.55
C ASN A 84 16.07 10.41 -13.82
N VAL A 85 15.18 10.52 -12.82
CA VAL A 85 13.77 10.16 -13.02
C VAL A 85 13.05 11.14 -13.94
N SER A 86 13.39 12.43 -13.93
CA SER A 86 12.79 13.43 -14.83
C SER A 86 13.10 13.09 -16.30
N LEU A 87 14.38 12.83 -16.60
CA LEU A 87 14.81 12.42 -17.94
C LEU A 87 14.16 11.11 -18.37
N LEU A 88 14.05 10.14 -17.47
CA LEU A 88 13.47 8.85 -17.76
C LEU A 88 11.95 8.94 -17.96
N ALA A 89 11.24 9.67 -17.09
CA ALA A 89 9.81 9.89 -17.17
C ALA A 89 9.43 10.56 -18.50
N GLU A 90 10.14 11.61 -18.91
CA GLU A 90 9.94 12.29 -20.20
C GLU A 90 10.07 11.32 -21.39
N ARG A 91 11.11 10.49 -21.40
CA ARG A 91 11.28 9.46 -22.44
C ARG A 91 10.15 8.44 -22.43
N ARG A 92 9.67 8.07 -21.24
CA ARG A 92 8.62 7.06 -21.06
C ARG A 92 7.23 7.54 -21.46
N VAL A 93 6.93 8.84 -21.39
CA VAL A 93 5.62 9.40 -21.79
C VAL A 93 5.25 8.94 -23.20
N ARG A 94 6.16 9.04 -24.17
CA ARG A 94 5.88 8.64 -25.56
C ARG A 94 5.57 7.15 -25.67
N CYS A 95 6.32 6.32 -24.96
CA CYS A 95 6.15 4.87 -24.98
C CYS A 95 4.82 4.45 -24.35
N VAL A 96 4.49 4.98 -23.15
CA VAL A 96 3.23 4.67 -22.45
C VAL A 96 2.01 5.14 -23.23
N ARG A 97 2.09 6.30 -23.89
CA ARG A 97 1.03 6.77 -24.82
C ARG A 97 0.72 5.78 -25.95
N GLN A 98 1.66 4.91 -26.31
CA GLN A 98 1.50 3.90 -27.35
C GLN A 98 1.13 2.53 -26.76
N SER A 99 1.84 2.08 -25.72
CA SER A 99 1.70 0.74 -25.15
C SER A 99 0.53 0.60 -24.17
N ASP A 100 0.12 1.70 -23.54
CA ASP A 100 -0.92 1.73 -22.49
C ASP A 100 -1.82 2.96 -22.64
N ALA A 101 -2.21 3.23 -23.89
CA ALA A 101 -2.90 4.45 -24.30
C ALA A 101 -4.22 4.68 -23.55
N GLU A 102 -4.98 3.61 -23.27
CA GLU A 102 -6.28 3.71 -22.63
C GLU A 102 -6.16 4.17 -21.17
N ILE A 103 -5.28 3.55 -20.39
CA ILE A 103 -5.06 3.92 -18.98
C ILE A 103 -4.41 5.30 -18.92
N PHE A 104 -3.44 5.56 -19.79
CA PHE A 104 -2.77 6.86 -19.87
C PHE A 104 -3.77 7.99 -20.12
N ALA A 105 -4.66 7.86 -21.11
CA ALA A 105 -5.66 8.88 -21.42
C ALA A 105 -6.62 9.15 -20.25
N LYS A 106 -6.93 8.12 -19.45
CA LYS A 106 -7.78 8.23 -18.24
C LYS A 106 -7.07 8.90 -17.06
N THR A 107 -5.74 8.97 -17.05
CA THR A 107 -4.96 9.36 -15.85
C THR A 107 -3.88 10.41 -16.09
N GLU A 108 -3.71 10.90 -17.33
CA GLU A 108 -2.59 11.78 -17.74
C GLU A 108 -2.35 12.98 -16.81
N TYR A 109 -3.40 13.66 -16.37
CA TYR A 109 -3.26 14.88 -15.55
C TYR A 109 -2.85 14.57 -14.12
N PHE A 110 -3.17 13.37 -13.62
CA PHE A 110 -2.67 12.92 -12.33
C PHE A 110 -1.16 12.73 -12.35
N PHE A 111 -0.54 12.35 -13.47
CA PHE A 111 0.92 12.21 -13.58
C PHE A 111 1.72 13.51 -13.33
N ARG A 112 1.03 14.66 -13.30
CA ARG A 112 1.66 15.97 -13.11
C ARG A 112 1.50 16.52 -11.69
N GLN A 113 0.70 15.86 -10.85
CA GLN A 113 0.24 16.42 -9.58
C GLN A 113 0.40 15.37 -8.49
N PHE A 114 1.58 15.34 -7.87
CA PHE A 114 1.86 14.49 -6.73
C PHE A 114 2.40 15.31 -5.59
N THR A 115 1.48 15.89 -4.82
CA THR A 115 1.80 16.50 -3.53
C THR A 115 1.50 15.51 -2.41
N PHE A 116 2.36 15.51 -1.40
CA PHE A 116 2.19 14.72 -0.19
C PHE A 116 1.36 15.52 0.82
N PHE A 117 0.54 14.85 1.63
CA PHE A 117 -0.24 15.48 2.70
C PHE A 117 0.45 15.26 4.05
N PRO A 118 1.15 16.28 4.59
CA PRO A 118 2.23 16.11 5.57
C PRO A 118 1.78 15.91 7.02
N LYS A 119 0.47 15.93 7.29
CA LYS A 119 -0.01 15.83 8.68
C LYS A 119 0.16 14.39 9.15
N ARG A 120 0.86 14.20 10.27
CA ARG A 120 0.88 12.91 10.96
C ARG A 120 -0.55 12.62 11.41
N LEU A 121 -1.07 11.48 10.98
CA LEU A 121 -2.39 10.98 11.33
C LEU A 121 -2.22 9.65 12.06
N ASN A 122 -3.10 9.40 13.02
CA ASN A 122 -3.13 8.15 13.74
C ASN A 122 -4.39 7.38 13.35
N LEU A 123 -4.29 6.06 13.32
CA LEU A 123 -5.46 5.21 13.17
C LEU A 123 -6.35 5.32 14.42
N GLN A 124 -7.65 5.06 14.23
CA GLN A 124 -8.60 5.02 15.32
C GLN A 124 -9.20 3.61 15.41
N PRO A 125 -8.76 2.77 16.37
CA PRO A 125 -9.28 1.42 16.54
C PRO A 125 -10.81 1.36 16.69
N VAL A 126 -11.39 2.39 17.30
CA VAL A 126 -12.85 2.54 17.47
C VAL A 126 -13.63 2.73 16.17
N ARG A 127 -12.96 3.16 15.09
CA ARG A 127 -13.53 3.34 13.74
C ARG A 127 -13.36 2.11 12.85
N ARG A 128 -12.87 1.00 13.41
CA ARG A 128 -12.86 -0.28 12.74
C ARG A 128 -14.30 -0.76 12.55
N TRP A 129 -14.63 -1.23 11.35
CA TRP A 129 -15.87 -1.97 11.14
C TRP A 129 -15.80 -3.28 11.93
N ARG A 130 -16.67 -3.41 12.94
CA ARG A 130 -16.82 -4.65 13.71
C ARG A 130 -17.59 -5.69 12.89
N GLN A 131 -17.02 -6.15 11.78
CA GLN A 131 -17.46 -7.36 11.07
C GLN A 131 -16.44 -7.69 9.96
N LEU A 132 -15.31 -8.28 10.34
CA LEU A 132 -14.54 -9.10 9.39
C LEU A 132 -14.94 -10.54 9.67
N SER A 133 -16.07 -10.99 9.09
CA SER A 133 -16.24 -12.44 8.93
C SER A 133 -15.11 -12.91 8.00
N PRO A 134 -14.37 -13.97 8.34
CA PRO A 134 -13.31 -14.53 7.49
C PRO A 134 -13.77 -14.81 6.05
N GLU A 135 -15.07 -15.02 5.85
CA GLU A 135 -15.71 -15.24 4.55
C GLU A 135 -15.64 -14.03 3.62
N LEU A 136 -15.57 -12.80 4.14
CA LEU A 136 -15.44 -11.56 3.35
C LEU A 136 -14.01 -11.30 2.86
N ALA A 137 -13.01 -11.97 3.45
CA ALA A 137 -11.63 -11.93 2.99
C ALA A 137 -11.37 -12.91 1.83
N GLY A 138 -12.28 -13.86 1.61
CA GLY A 138 -12.10 -15.01 0.71
C GLY A 138 -12.96 -15.00 -0.55
N ASP A 139 -13.75 -13.96 -0.84
CA ASP A 139 -14.55 -13.95 -2.06
C ASP A 139 -13.66 -13.64 -3.28
N THR A 140 -13.14 -14.72 -3.87
CA THR A 140 -12.23 -14.80 -5.02
C THR A 140 -12.93 -14.59 -6.36
N SER A 141 -14.15 -14.04 -6.41
CA SER A 141 -14.77 -13.73 -7.70
C SER A 141 -13.93 -12.68 -8.42
N SER A 142 -13.23 -13.11 -9.48
CA SER A 142 -12.46 -12.26 -10.40
C SER A 142 -13.30 -11.09 -10.92
N ASP A 143 -14.61 -11.33 -11.01
CA ASP A 143 -15.61 -10.36 -11.48
C ASP A 143 -15.70 -9.16 -10.55
N SER A 144 -15.53 -9.33 -9.23
CA SER A 144 -15.54 -8.20 -8.29
C SER A 144 -14.36 -7.26 -8.51
N TYR A 145 -13.15 -7.80 -8.71
CA TYR A 145 -11.94 -6.98 -8.87
C TYR A 145 -11.97 -6.16 -10.16
N GLU A 146 -12.26 -6.77 -11.31
CA GLU A 146 -12.27 -6.04 -12.59
C GLU A 146 -13.44 -5.06 -12.70
N ILE A 147 -14.64 -5.40 -12.18
CA ILE A 147 -15.77 -4.46 -12.14
C ILE A 147 -15.42 -3.22 -11.32
N LEU A 148 -14.75 -3.40 -10.19
CA LEU A 148 -14.48 -2.28 -9.27
C LEU A 148 -13.21 -1.51 -9.65
N LYS A 149 -12.22 -2.15 -10.27
CA LYS A 149 -11.13 -1.48 -10.98
C LYS A 149 -11.68 -0.62 -12.11
N PHE A 150 -12.66 -1.12 -12.86
CA PHE A 150 -13.38 -0.34 -13.87
C PHE A 150 -14.13 0.85 -13.24
N THR A 151 -14.83 0.65 -12.11
CA THR A 151 -15.48 1.76 -11.38
C THR A 151 -14.46 2.82 -10.93
N PHE A 152 -13.37 2.41 -10.29
CA PHE A 152 -12.30 3.32 -9.85
C PHE A 152 -11.70 4.10 -11.03
N LEU A 153 -11.31 3.41 -12.10
CA LEU A 153 -10.72 4.04 -13.29
C LEU A 153 -11.70 4.98 -14.00
N ASN A 154 -12.99 4.66 -14.00
CA ASN A 154 -14.00 5.57 -14.53
C ASN A 154 -14.08 6.85 -13.71
N CYS A 155 -14.10 6.75 -12.38
CA CYS A 155 -14.13 7.91 -11.50
C CYS A 155 -12.89 8.78 -11.63
N VAL A 156 -11.71 8.17 -11.66
CA VAL A 156 -10.45 8.87 -11.92
C VAL A 156 -10.47 9.53 -13.30
N SER A 157 -11.01 8.87 -14.32
CA SER A 157 -11.17 9.46 -15.66
C SER A 157 -12.04 10.71 -15.66
N LYS A 158 -13.13 10.75 -14.87
CA LYS A 158 -13.97 11.94 -14.72
C LYS A 158 -13.23 13.08 -14.02
N LEU A 159 -12.52 12.79 -12.94
CA LEU A 159 -11.68 13.78 -12.26
C LEU A 159 -10.56 14.29 -13.19
N ASN A 160 -9.95 13.42 -14.00
CA ASN A 160 -8.97 13.79 -15.02
C ASN A 160 -9.57 14.73 -16.08
N GLN A 161 -10.85 14.56 -16.45
CA GLN A 161 -11.55 15.51 -17.34
C GLN A 161 -11.72 16.88 -16.70
N VAL A 162 -12.04 16.95 -15.40
CA VAL A 162 -12.11 18.23 -14.66
C VAL A 162 -10.75 18.93 -14.65
N MET A 163 -9.67 18.20 -14.35
CA MET A 163 -8.30 18.74 -14.38
C MET A 163 -7.93 19.26 -15.77
N LYS A 164 -8.25 18.50 -16.81
CA LYS A 164 -8.05 18.90 -18.21
C LYS A 164 -8.78 20.19 -18.55
N CYS A 165 -10.07 20.29 -18.21
CA CYS A 165 -10.83 21.51 -18.45
C CYS A 165 -10.27 22.71 -17.68
N SER A 166 -9.85 22.51 -16.43
CA SER A 166 -9.21 23.57 -15.63
C SER A 166 -7.92 24.08 -16.28
N GLU A 167 -7.09 23.20 -16.84
CA GLU A 167 -5.85 23.63 -17.53
C GLU A 167 -6.15 24.38 -18.84
N ILE A 168 -7.13 23.92 -19.62
CA ILE A 168 -7.56 24.57 -20.87
C ILE A 168 -8.14 25.96 -20.58
N ASN A 169 -9.03 26.08 -19.59
CA ASN A 169 -9.68 27.35 -19.26
C ASN A 169 -8.73 28.33 -18.56
N GLY A 170 -7.71 27.85 -17.85
CA GLY A 170 -6.68 28.68 -17.21
C GLY A 170 -5.66 29.28 -18.19
N LYS A 171 -5.44 28.65 -19.34
CA LYS A 171 -4.63 29.18 -20.43
C LYS A 171 -5.54 30.09 -21.27
N SER A 172 -5.48 31.40 -21.03
CA SER A 172 -6.33 32.43 -21.68
C SER A 172 -6.06 32.61 -23.19
N THR A 173 -5.99 31.53 -23.96
CA THR A 173 -5.86 31.58 -25.42
C THR A 173 -7.25 31.53 -26.03
N LYS A 174 -7.52 32.51 -26.90
CA LYS A 174 -8.74 32.72 -27.70
C LYS A 174 -8.99 31.58 -28.72
N THR A 175 -8.98 30.33 -28.27
CA THR A 175 -9.28 29.15 -29.06
C THR A 175 -10.59 28.56 -28.56
N GLU A 176 -11.54 28.36 -29.46
CA GLU A 176 -12.93 27.89 -29.27
C GLU A 176 -13.10 26.54 -28.56
N GLN A 177 -12.06 25.96 -27.97
CA GLN A 177 -12.18 24.76 -27.14
C GLN A 177 -12.55 25.15 -25.70
N SER A 178 -13.79 25.60 -25.50
CA SER A 178 -14.37 25.68 -24.16
C SER A 178 -14.58 24.26 -23.62
N CYS A 179 -13.96 23.95 -22.48
CA CYS A 179 -14.13 22.67 -21.80
C CYS A 179 -15.01 22.90 -20.57
N ASN A 180 -16.18 22.24 -20.52
CA ASN A 180 -17.23 22.56 -19.55
C ASN A 180 -17.32 21.58 -18.36
N TRP A 181 -16.38 20.62 -18.21
CA TRP A 181 -16.41 19.72 -17.06
C TRP A 181 -15.96 20.43 -15.78
N THR A 182 -16.76 20.27 -14.75
CA THR A 182 -16.56 20.79 -13.39
C THR A 182 -16.66 19.67 -12.37
N CYS A 183 -16.34 19.97 -11.10
CA CYS A 183 -16.48 19.00 -10.02
C CYS A 183 -17.94 18.58 -9.76
N ASP A 184 -18.91 19.36 -10.21
CA ASP A 184 -20.33 19.05 -10.05
C ASP A 184 -20.81 18.04 -11.11
N ASP A 185 -20.03 17.83 -12.18
CA ASP A 185 -20.27 16.82 -13.22
C ASP A 185 -19.71 15.43 -12.85
N ILE A 186 -19.14 15.27 -11.64
CA ILE A 186 -18.68 13.97 -11.17
C ILE A 186 -19.90 13.07 -10.91
N PRO A 187 -20.01 11.89 -11.56
CA PRO A 187 -21.22 11.09 -11.46
C PRO A 187 -21.42 10.50 -10.05
N GLU A 188 -22.69 10.37 -9.67
CA GLU A 188 -23.10 9.88 -8.35
C GLU A 188 -22.53 8.49 -8.00
N GLU A 189 -22.30 7.65 -9.00
CA GLU A 189 -21.68 6.33 -8.83
C GLU A 189 -20.28 6.40 -8.19
N CYS A 190 -19.54 7.50 -8.39
CA CYS A 190 -18.24 7.71 -7.78
C CYS A 190 -18.32 8.01 -6.29
N TYR A 191 -19.32 8.80 -5.88
CA TYR A 191 -19.61 9.02 -4.46
C TYR A 191 -20.12 7.73 -3.82
N ARG A 192 -21.02 7.00 -4.49
CA ARG A 192 -21.49 5.68 -4.00
C ARG A 192 -20.35 4.69 -3.84
N TYR A 193 -19.43 4.59 -4.79
CA TYR A 193 -18.26 3.71 -4.68
C TYR A 193 -17.37 4.10 -3.50
N LEU A 194 -17.11 5.42 -3.34
CA LEU A 194 -16.32 5.94 -2.24
C LEU A 194 -16.92 5.61 -0.87
N LEU A 195 -18.25 5.54 -0.78
CA LEU A 195 -19.01 5.39 0.46
C LEU A 195 -19.63 4.00 0.65
N HIS A 196 -19.31 3.06 -0.23
CA HIS A 196 -19.94 1.75 -0.24
C HIS A 196 -19.58 0.93 1.02
N GLU A 197 -20.50 0.85 1.99
CA GLU A 197 -20.30 0.15 3.27
C GLU A 197 -20.12 -1.37 3.12
N LYS A 198 -20.75 -1.99 2.10
CA LYS A 198 -20.90 -3.45 2.01
C LYS A 198 -19.75 -4.20 1.31
N ARG A 199 -18.59 -3.58 1.08
CA ARG A 199 -17.44 -4.25 0.43
C ARG A 199 -16.13 -3.91 1.13
N LEU A 200 -15.70 -4.82 2.01
CA LEU A 200 -14.49 -4.73 2.82
C LEU A 200 -13.26 -5.40 2.20
N GLN A 201 -13.34 -5.74 0.91
CA GLN A 201 -12.22 -6.31 0.15
C GLN A 201 -11.05 -5.31 0.07
N CYS A 202 -9.82 -5.80 0.28
CA CYS A 202 -8.62 -4.98 0.40
C CYS A 202 -8.39 -4.04 -0.80
N SER A 203 -8.61 -4.54 -2.02
CA SER A 203 -8.41 -3.77 -3.26
C SER A 203 -9.37 -2.58 -3.36
N HIS A 204 -10.61 -2.69 -2.89
CA HIS A 204 -11.56 -1.56 -2.89
C HIS A 204 -11.23 -0.54 -1.83
N LEU A 205 -10.75 -0.98 -0.66
CA LEU A 205 -10.32 -0.04 0.36
C LEU A 205 -9.12 0.78 -0.14
N VAL A 206 -8.16 0.15 -0.81
CA VAL A 206 -7.09 0.88 -1.52
C VAL A 206 -7.67 1.85 -2.54
N GLY A 207 -8.54 1.40 -3.44
CA GLY A 207 -9.15 2.24 -4.48
C GLY A 207 -9.93 3.43 -3.91
N ARG A 208 -10.70 3.23 -2.83
CA ARG A 208 -11.45 4.28 -2.12
C ARG A 208 -10.53 5.31 -1.49
N VAL A 209 -9.45 4.87 -0.81
CA VAL A 209 -8.44 5.78 -0.25
C VAL A 209 -7.80 6.61 -1.37
N LEU A 210 -7.34 5.97 -2.44
CA LEU A 210 -6.73 6.66 -3.59
C LEU A 210 -7.73 7.60 -4.29
N LEU A 211 -9.01 7.25 -4.34
CA LEU A 211 -10.05 8.12 -4.91
C LEU A 211 -10.19 9.41 -4.07
N THR A 212 -10.09 9.34 -2.74
CA THR A 212 -10.07 10.57 -1.93
C THR A 212 -8.91 11.49 -2.28
N VAL A 213 -7.75 10.94 -2.62
CA VAL A 213 -6.58 11.69 -3.06
C VAL A 213 -6.84 12.30 -4.42
N ALA A 214 -7.44 11.54 -5.33
CA ALA A 214 -7.79 12.01 -6.67
C ALA A 214 -8.76 13.22 -6.61
N PHE A 215 -9.77 13.20 -5.73
CA PHE A 215 -10.65 14.35 -5.51
C PHE A 215 -9.89 15.59 -5.03
N GLU A 216 -8.90 15.42 -4.15
CA GLU A 216 -8.09 16.52 -3.64
C GLU A 216 -7.17 17.09 -4.71
N VAL A 217 -6.47 16.23 -5.46
CA VAL A 217 -5.59 16.60 -6.58
C VAL A 217 -6.35 17.28 -7.71
N ALA A 218 -7.58 16.84 -8.00
CA ALA A 218 -8.44 17.47 -9.00
C ALA A 218 -9.10 18.79 -8.52
N ASN A 219 -8.78 19.25 -7.31
CA ASN A 219 -9.37 20.43 -6.68
C ASN A 219 -10.91 20.34 -6.51
N CYS A 220 -11.42 19.12 -6.34
CA CYS A 220 -12.85 18.81 -6.12
C CYS A 220 -13.18 18.51 -4.65
N LEU A 221 -12.27 18.85 -3.74
CA LEU A 221 -12.45 18.60 -2.31
C LEU A 221 -13.70 19.29 -1.74
N ARG A 222 -14.02 20.50 -2.19
CA ARG A 222 -15.22 21.24 -1.72
C ARG A 222 -16.51 20.50 -2.06
N THR A 223 -16.66 20.06 -3.30
CA THR A 223 -17.85 19.30 -3.74
C THR A 223 -17.97 17.98 -2.99
N LEU A 224 -16.84 17.27 -2.79
CA LEU A 224 -16.80 16.06 -1.98
C LEU A 224 -17.21 16.34 -0.52
N GLN A 225 -16.68 17.38 0.11
CA GLN A 225 -17.01 17.73 1.50
C GLN A 225 -18.49 18.07 1.67
N ASN A 226 -19.12 18.72 0.69
CA ASN A 226 -20.56 18.98 0.72
C ASN A 226 -21.37 17.67 0.71
N HIS A 227 -21.04 16.73 -0.19
CA HIS A 227 -21.67 15.39 -0.20
C HIS A 227 -21.45 14.63 1.11
N LEU A 228 -20.24 14.67 1.68
CA LEU A 228 -19.93 14.00 2.95
C LEU A 228 -20.74 14.56 4.12
N ARG A 229 -20.99 15.87 4.16
CA ARG A 229 -21.80 16.52 5.20
C ARG A 229 -23.27 16.11 5.11
N GLU A 230 -23.82 16.00 3.89
CA GLU A 230 -25.18 15.49 3.67
C GLU A 230 -25.35 14.06 4.23
N LEU A 231 -24.28 13.27 4.18
CA LEU A 231 -24.22 11.90 4.69
C LEU A 231 -23.77 11.80 6.15
N LYS A 232 -23.76 12.91 6.90
CA LYS A 232 -23.46 12.98 8.34
C LYS A 232 -22.02 12.61 8.74
N PHE A 233 -21.06 12.61 7.81
CA PHE A 233 -19.63 12.60 8.17
C PHE A 233 -19.24 13.97 8.74
N ARG A 234 -19.25 14.11 10.06
CA ARG A 234 -19.11 15.41 10.75
C ARG A 234 -17.74 16.07 10.54
N ASP A 235 -16.65 15.32 10.60
CA ASP A 235 -15.30 15.84 10.31
C ASP A 235 -14.88 15.60 8.84
N GLY A 236 -15.88 15.31 7.98
CA GLY A 236 -15.75 15.25 6.53
C GLY A 236 -14.71 14.25 6.04
N LEU A 237 -13.74 14.74 5.27
CA LEU A 237 -12.78 13.88 4.58
C LEU A 237 -11.79 13.17 5.52
N ILE A 238 -11.36 13.85 6.60
CA ILE A 238 -10.43 13.26 7.57
C ILE A 238 -11.11 12.06 8.23
N ASP A 239 -12.41 12.18 8.52
CA ASP A 239 -13.15 11.08 9.13
C ASP A 239 -13.19 9.85 8.26
N LEU A 240 -13.57 10.04 7.00
CA LEU A 240 -13.62 8.97 6.00
C LEU A 240 -12.25 8.33 5.81
N ARG A 241 -11.18 9.12 5.64
CA ARG A 241 -9.81 8.58 5.49
C ARG A 241 -9.39 7.79 6.72
N THR A 242 -9.73 8.26 7.92
CA THR A 242 -9.37 7.58 9.18
C THR A 242 -10.07 6.23 9.28
N GLU A 243 -11.36 6.18 8.94
CA GLU A 243 -12.14 4.94 8.89
C GLU A 243 -11.57 3.95 7.86
N LEU A 244 -11.36 4.41 6.62
CA LEU A 244 -10.80 3.57 5.55
C LEU A 244 -9.43 3.01 5.92
N CYS A 245 -8.51 3.87 6.38
CA CYS A 245 -7.16 3.47 6.73
C CYS A 245 -7.11 2.60 7.98
N SER A 246 -7.97 2.83 8.99
CA SER A 246 -8.05 1.95 10.16
C SER A 246 -8.44 0.54 9.75
N ASN A 247 -9.42 0.39 8.86
CA ASN A 247 -9.84 -0.93 8.37
C ASN A 247 -8.79 -1.58 7.46
N LEU A 248 -8.16 -0.79 6.59
CA LEU A 248 -7.10 -1.26 5.71
C LEU A 248 -5.88 -1.76 6.50
N PHE A 249 -5.55 -1.10 7.61
CA PHE A 249 -4.41 -1.43 8.44
C PHE A 249 -4.52 -2.83 9.06
N TYR A 250 -5.66 -3.17 9.64
CA TYR A 250 -5.86 -4.49 10.25
C TYR A 250 -5.83 -5.62 9.20
N LEU A 251 -6.28 -5.35 7.98
CA LEU A 251 -6.16 -6.30 6.87
C LEU A 251 -4.70 -6.46 6.43
N LEU A 252 -3.92 -5.37 6.42
CA LEU A 252 -2.51 -5.40 6.10
C LEU A 252 -1.71 -6.18 7.15
N GLU A 253 -1.97 -5.93 8.43
CA GLU A 253 -1.31 -6.63 9.54
C GLU A 253 -1.58 -8.14 9.50
N ASN A 254 -2.82 -8.55 9.22
CA ASN A 254 -3.16 -9.96 9.03
C ASN A 254 -2.41 -10.60 7.84
N ARG A 255 -2.16 -9.85 6.75
CA ARG A 255 -1.37 -10.34 5.62
C ARG A 255 0.11 -10.50 5.98
N TYR A 256 0.66 -9.54 6.73
CA TYR A 256 2.05 -9.60 7.18
C TYR A 256 2.28 -10.72 8.20
N THR A 257 1.34 -10.99 9.11
CA THR A 257 1.44 -12.12 10.05
C THR A 257 1.30 -13.49 9.37
N ALA A 258 0.48 -13.58 8.32
CA ALA A 258 0.21 -14.84 7.63
C ALA A 258 1.23 -15.19 6.52
N ARG A 259 2.16 -14.30 6.18
CA ARG A 259 3.12 -14.50 5.09
C ARG A 259 4.15 -15.60 5.40
N ARG A 260 4.31 -16.51 4.44
CA ARG A 260 5.34 -17.58 4.46
C ARG A 260 6.65 -17.15 3.79
N GLU A 261 6.59 -16.25 2.82
CA GLU A 261 7.75 -15.73 2.05
C GLU A 261 7.80 -14.20 2.17
N PRO A 262 8.35 -13.65 3.27
CA PRO A 262 8.31 -12.21 3.54
C PRO A 262 9.11 -11.37 2.54
N GLU A 263 10.14 -11.97 1.92
CA GLU A 263 11.02 -11.31 0.94
C GLU A 263 10.35 -11.11 -0.42
N LYS A 264 9.41 -11.99 -0.81
CA LYS A 264 8.60 -11.77 -2.01
C LYS A 264 7.50 -10.75 -1.71
N GLN A 265 7.42 -9.74 -2.56
CA GLN A 265 6.49 -8.65 -2.33
C GLN A 265 5.12 -8.99 -2.89
N GLU A 266 4.10 -8.95 -2.06
CA GLU A 266 2.71 -9.00 -2.50
C GLU A 266 2.29 -7.60 -2.96
N PRO A 267 1.91 -7.41 -4.24
CA PRO A 267 1.57 -6.09 -4.77
C PRO A 267 0.46 -5.41 -3.98
N LEU A 268 -0.57 -6.16 -3.57
CA LEU A 268 -1.66 -5.62 -2.78
C LEU A 268 -1.18 -5.06 -1.44
N GLY A 269 -0.27 -5.74 -0.74
CA GLY A 269 0.30 -5.25 0.51
C GLY A 269 1.12 -3.96 0.36
N LEU A 270 1.86 -3.81 -0.75
CA LEU A 270 2.56 -2.57 -1.08
C LEU A 270 1.58 -1.44 -1.42
N ALA A 271 0.52 -1.72 -2.18
CA ALA A 271 -0.52 -0.75 -2.48
C ALA A 271 -1.25 -0.28 -1.23
N MET A 272 -1.49 -1.16 -0.25
CA MET A 272 -2.07 -0.83 1.05
C MET A 272 -1.15 0.09 1.86
N GLN A 273 0.14 -0.23 1.94
CA GLN A 273 1.15 0.63 2.58
C GLN A 273 1.20 2.01 1.94
N PHE A 274 1.29 2.06 0.62
CA PHE A 274 1.33 3.33 -0.09
C PHE A 274 0.06 4.14 0.17
N ALA A 275 -1.12 3.58 -0.06
CA ALA A 275 -2.40 4.31 -0.03
C ALA A 275 -2.64 5.09 1.27
N CYS A 276 -2.30 4.54 2.43
CA CYS A 276 -2.46 5.24 3.71
C CYS A 276 -1.16 5.85 4.24
N GLY A 277 0.00 5.25 3.95
CA GLY A 277 1.30 5.78 4.35
C GLY A 277 1.58 7.16 3.72
N HIS A 278 1.23 7.36 2.44
CA HIS A 278 1.41 8.66 1.78
C HIS A 278 0.44 9.75 2.27
N LEU A 279 -0.63 9.37 2.96
CA LEU A 279 -1.58 10.28 3.61
C LEU A 279 -1.14 10.67 5.04
N GLY A 280 -0.05 10.10 5.55
CA GLY A 280 0.48 10.40 6.87
C GLY A 280 0.03 9.46 8.00
N TYR A 281 -0.68 8.37 7.70
CA TYR A 281 -0.94 7.28 8.66
C TYR A 281 0.32 6.45 8.86
N TYR A 282 1.13 6.87 9.82
CA TYR A 282 2.50 6.37 10.03
C TYR A 282 2.57 4.88 10.38
N GLU A 283 1.49 4.31 10.90
CA GLU A 283 1.38 2.87 11.18
C GLU A 283 1.57 2.02 9.91
N PHE A 284 1.29 2.55 8.71
CA PHE A 284 1.57 1.87 7.44
C PHE A 284 3.06 1.89 7.05
N LEU A 285 3.89 2.65 7.75
CA LEU A 285 5.32 2.81 7.51
C LEU A 285 6.11 2.33 8.74
N ARG A 286 5.78 1.12 9.23
CA ARG A 286 6.53 0.48 10.33
C ARG A 286 7.96 0.21 9.91
N LEU A 287 8.92 0.68 10.70
CA LEU A 287 10.34 0.45 10.42
C LEU A 287 10.72 -1.04 10.43
N SER A 288 9.96 -1.87 11.14
CA SER A 288 10.14 -3.34 11.14
C SER A 288 9.78 -3.99 9.79
N TRP A 289 9.03 -3.32 8.92
CA TRP A 289 8.67 -3.84 7.58
C TRP A 289 9.65 -3.42 6.49
N LEU A 290 10.38 -2.33 6.69
CA LEU A 290 11.34 -1.79 5.71
C LEU A 290 12.43 -2.80 5.31
N PRO A 291 13.05 -3.59 6.22
CA PRO A 291 14.04 -4.58 5.83
C PRO A 291 13.52 -5.63 4.83
N PHE A 292 12.26 -6.05 4.94
CA PHE A 292 11.67 -6.99 3.98
C PHE A 292 11.55 -6.38 2.59
N LEU A 293 11.27 -5.08 2.52
CA LEU A 293 11.23 -4.36 1.26
C LEU A 293 12.64 -4.21 0.68
N ILE A 294 13.61 -3.75 1.46
CA ILE A 294 14.99 -3.57 0.97
C ILE A 294 15.62 -4.90 0.53
N ASN A 295 15.48 -5.95 1.33
CA ASN A 295 16.08 -7.26 1.03
C ASN A 295 15.34 -8.01 -0.09
N GLY A 296 14.09 -7.68 -0.36
CA GLY A 296 13.31 -8.25 -1.46
C GLY A 296 13.68 -7.71 -2.85
N GLN A 297 14.58 -6.73 -2.93
CA GLN A 297 15.04 -6.16 -4.19
C GLN A 297 16.10 -7.05 -4.84
N HIS A 298 15.93 -7.38 -6.12
CA HIS A 298 16.98 -8.05 -6.89
C HIS A 298 18.18 -7.13 -7.14
N GLU A 299 19.35 -7.72 -7.44
CA GLU A 299 20.56 -6.98 -7.86
C GLU A 299 20.30 -6.07 -9.07
N SER A 300 19.37 -6.46 -9.95
CA SER A 300 18.95 -5.65 -11.09
C SER A 300 18.16 -4.40 -10.71
N GLY A 301 17.71 -4.30 -9.45
CA GLY A 301 16.90 -3.21 -8.90
C GLY A 301 15.39 -3.45 -8.93
N CYS A 302 14.92 -4.54 -9.51
CA CYS A 302 13.50 -4.87 -9.63
C CYS A 302 12.98 -5.67 -8.42
N TYR A 303 11.66 -5.89 -8.39
CA TYR A 303 10.98 -6.75 -7.42
C TYR A 303 10.22 -7.89 -8.10
N THR A 304 10.13 -9.03 -7.42
CA THR A 304 9.26 -10.15 -7.81
C THR A 304 7.93 -10.08 -7.07
N SER A 305 6.85 -10.39 -7.78
CA SER A 305 5.53 -10.56 -7.14
C SER A 305 5.48 -11.90 -6.43
N ALA A 306 4.93 -11.92 -5.21
CA ALA A 306 4.52 -13.14 -4.54
C ALA A 306 3.56 -13.95 -5.44
N GLY A 307 3.81 -15.26 -5.57
CA GLY A 307 3.03 -16.16 -6.42
C GLY A 307 3.38 -16.14 -7.92
N SER A 308 4.36 -15.35 -8.34
CA SER A 308 4.92 -15.36 -9.71
C SER A 308 6.22 -16.17 -9.78
N SER A 309 6.68 -16.47 -11.00
CA SER A 309 8.07 -16.89 -11.23
C SER A 309 9.07 -15.87 -10.67
N ASP A 310 10.33 -16.25 -10.46
CA ASP A 310 11.43 -15.35 -10.01
C ASP A 310 11.83 -14.27 -11.06
N LYS A 311 10.89 -13.84 -11.89
CA LYS A 311 11.03 -12.77 -12.87
C LYS A 311 10.57 -11.46 -12.27
N CYS A 312 11.31 -10.39 -12.58
CA CYS A 312 10.93 -9.03 -12.28
C CYS A 312 9.48 -8.73 -12.69
N ASP A 313 8.72 -8.15 -11.78
CA ASP A 313 7.36 -7.66 -11.99
C ASP A 313 7.33 -6.13 -11.93
N ALA A 314 6.93 -5.50 -13.04
CA ALA A 314 6.95 -4.04 -13.19
C ALA A 314 5.96 -3.35 -12.24
N TRP A 315 4.79 -3.95 -12.03
CA TRP A 315 3.77 -3.41 -11.13
C TRP A 315 4.23 -3.42 -9.66
N THR A 316 4.80 -4.54 -9.22
CA THR A 316 5.40 -4.67 -7.88
C THR A 316 6.55 -3.69 -7.71
N THR A 317 7.41 -3.55 -8.71
CA THR A 317 8.54 -2.60 -8.69
C THR A 317 8.04 -1.15 -8.58
N SER A 318 6.98 -0.81 -9.33
CA SER A 318 6.33 0.51 -9.25
C SER A 318 5.81 0.78 -7.84
N LEU A 319 5.04 -0.15 -7.26
CA LEU A 319 4.50 0.00 -5.91
C LEU A 319 5.59 0.07 -4.83
N ALA A 320 6.64 -0.74 -4.95
CA ALA A 320 7.78 -0.72 -4.04
C ALA A 320 8.45 0.67 -4.04
N SER A 321 8.63 1.28 -5.22
CA SER A 321 9.20 2.63 -5.33
C SER A 321 8.35 3.69 -4.60
N LEU A 322 7.02 3.61 -4.71
CA LEU A 322 6.09 4.52 -4.03
C LEU A 322 6.19 4.40 -2.50
N VAL A 323 6.29 3.15 -2.02
CA VAL A 323 6.46 2.87 -0.58
C VAL A 323 7.83 3.33 -0.09
N LEU A 324 8.91 3.11 -0.85
CA LEU A 324 10.26 3.58 -0.51
C LEU A 324 10.34 5.10 -0.42
N VAL A 325 9.73 5.86 -1.34
CA VAL A 325 9.64 7.32 -1.23
C VAL A 325 8.88 7.73 0.03
N SER A 326 7.81 7.02 0.38
CA SER A 326 7.04 7.26 1.61
C SER A 326 7.90 7.01 2.86
N TYR A 327 8.71 5.94 2.89
CA TYR A 327 9.69 5.69 3.96
C TYR A 327 10.77 6.78 4.02
N LEU A 328 11.33 7.21 2.89
CA LEU A 328 12.38 8.24 2.87
C LEU A 328 11.90 9.53 3.52
N ARG A 329 10.70 9.98 3.16
CA ARG A 329 10.08 11.16 3.76
C ARG A 329 9.82 10.96 5.25
N CYS A 330 9.24 9.82 5.60
CA CYS A 330 8.91 9.44 6.97
C CYS A 330 10.15 9.44 7.88
N LEU A 331 11.27 8.90 7.41
CA LEU A 331 12.58 8.96 8.07
C LEU A 331 13.06 10.41 8.18
N GLY A 332 12.95 11.18 7.09
CA GLY A 332 13.30 12.60 7.06
C GLY A 332 12.55 13.45 8.10
N MET A 333 11.32 13.07 8.43
CA MET A 333 10.49 13.74 9.42
C MET A 333 10.54 13.12 10.82
N ASN A 334 11.27 12.02 11.03
CA ASN A 334 11.21 11.20 12.24
C ASN A 334 9.76 10.82 12.62
N ALA A 335 8.94 10.51 11.62
CA ALA A 335 7.51 10.28 11.77
C ALA A 335 7.11 8.79 11.65
N CYS A 336 8.08 7.88 11.47
CA CYS A 336 7.79 6.46 11.23
C CYS A 336 7.33 5.75 12.49
N ASP A 337 6.53 4.69 12.28
CA ASP A 337 6.15 3.80 13.35
C ASP A 337 7.36 2.94 13.75
N VAL A 338 7.79 3.09 15.00
CA VAL A 338 8.93 2.38 15.61
C VAL A 338 8.49 1.12 16.35
N THR A 339 7.19 0.78 16.34
CA THR A 339 6.71 -0.44 16.99
C THR A 339 7.29 -1.69 16.31
N SER A 340 7.86 -2.58 17.13
CA SER A 340 8.41 -3.86 16.67
C SER A 340 7.33 -4.95 16.66
N GLY A 341 7.42 -5.83 15.65
CA GLY A 341 6.51 -6.95 15.45
C GLY A 341 5.34 -6.65 14.50
N ALA A 342 4.82 -7.71 13.87
CA ALA A 342 3.43 -7.72 13.49
C ALA A 342 2.67 -7.80 14.82
N GLY A 343 1.84 -6.80 15.13
CA GLY A 343 1.22 -6.69 16.44
C GLY A 343 0.56 -8.02 16.78
N ARG A 344 0.76 -8.51 18.01
CA ARG A 344 -0.26 -9.41 18.56
C ARG A 344 -1.58 -8.67 18.39
N PRO A 345 -2.66 -9.32 17.90
CA PRO A 345 -3.95 -8.67 17.80
C PRO A 345 -4.19 -8.02 19.16
N PHE A 346 -4.41 -6.71 19.18
CA PHE A 346 -4.63 -5.95 20.40
C PHE A 346 -5.73 -6.65 21.21
N GLU A 347 -5.33 -7.46 22.18
CA GLU A 347 -6.22 -7.84 23.27
C GLU A 347 -6.48 -6.55 24.02
N TYR A 348 -7.76 -6.21 24.08
CA TYR A 348 -8.26 -5.05 24.78
C TYR A 348 -7.90 -5.20 26.26
N TYR A 349 -6.76 -4.67 26.67
CA TYR A 349 -6.48 -4.43 28.08
C TYR A 349 -7.23 -3.17 28.45
N GLY A 350 -8.40 -3.36 29.07
CA GLY A 350 -9.12 -2.28 29.72
C GLY A 350 -8.21 -1.55 30.71
N ASP A 351 -8.30 -0.22 30.71
CA ASP A 351 -7.86 0.71 31.75
C ASP A 351 -6.57 0.39 32.51
N GLN A 352 -5.45 0.15 31.80
CA GLN A 352 -4.13 0.28 32.42
C GLN A 352 -3.20 1.16 31.59
N GLN A 353 -2.70 2.21 32.23
CA GLN A 353 -1.78 3.21 31.69
C GLN A 353 -0.48 2.57 31.17
N PRO A 354 0.14 3.13 30.11
CA PRO A 354 1.36 2.57 29.55
C PRO A 354 2.58 3.07 30.33
N GLU A 355 3.01 2.32 31.33
CA GLU A 355 4.37 2.44 31.86
C GLU A 355 5.21 1.21 31.47
N GLN A 356 6.33 1.49 30.81
CA GLN A 356 7.54 0.66 30.74
C GLN A 356 7.53 -0.62 29.88
N VAL A 357 7.57 -0.48 28.55
CA VAL A 357 8.22 -1.50 27.69
C VAL A 357 9.03 -0.82 26.57
N TYR A 358 10.18 -0.22 26.91
CA TYR A 358 11.18 0.18 25.92
C TYR A 358 12.58 -0.08 26.48
N ASN A 359 13.20 -1.19 26.05
CA ASN A 359 14.65 -1.36 25.90
C ASN A 359 14.98 -2.80 25.45
N ARG A 360 14.75 -3.11 24.18
CA ARG A 360 15.44 -4.22 23.50
C ARG A 360 15.96 -3.72 22.17
N SER A 361 17.26 -3.94 21.93
CA SER A 361 17.92 -3.52 20.69
C SER A 361 17.63 -4.50 19.56
N VAL A 362 17.34 -3.98 18.36
CA VAL A 362 17.03 -4.68 17.10
C VAL A 362 17.99 -5.85 16.79
N LEU A 363 19.27 -5.73 17.17
CA LEU A 363 20.29 -6.77 16.99
C LEU A 363 20.10 -8.02 17.88
N GLN A 364 19.49 -7.89 19.06
CA GLN A 364 19.21 -9.03 19.96
C GLN A 364 17.98 -9.84 19.51
N GLU A 365 17.05 -9.24 18.78
CA GLU A 365 15.90 -9.97 18.23
C GLU A 365 16.28 -10.77 16.98
N LEU A 366 17.23 -10.28 16.16
CA LEU A 366 17.76 -11.01 15.01
C LEU A 366 18.48 -12.32 15.42
N ASP A 367 19.14 -12.34 16.58
CA ASP A 367 19.82 -13.53 17.12
C ASP A 367 18.83 -14.56 17.70
N MET A 368 17.67 -14.11 18.20
CA MET A 368 16.59 -15.01 18.66
C MET A 368 15.80 -15.65 17.51
N ILE A 369 15.63 -14.95 16.37
CA ILE A 369 14.96 -15.50 15.19
C ILE A 369 15.77 -16.67 14.60
N SER A 370 17.10 -16.62 14.71
CA SER A 370 17.99 -17.72 14.32
C SER A 370 17.85 -18.99 15.17
N THR A 371 17.23 -18.92 16.37
CA THR A 371 17.24 -20.02 17.35
C THR A 371 15.86 -20.59 17.69
N MET A 372 14.78 -20.07 17.11
CA MET A 372 13.43 -20.60 17.33
C MET A 372 13.15 -21.87 16.50
N ASN A 373 13.64 -23.01 16.99
CA ASN A 373 13.02 -24.31 16.72
C ASN A 373 11.60 -24.31 17.31
N ILE A 374 10.58 -24.26 16.43
CA ILE A 374 9.17 -24.27 16.82
C ILE A 374 8.83 -25.62 17.47
N LYS A 375 8.74 -25.65 18.81
CA LYS A 375 8.04 -26.72 19.53
C LYS A 375 6.54 -26.43 19.46
N PHE A 376 5.79 -27.26 18.75
CA PHE A 376 4.33 -27.24 18.80
C PHE A 376 3.87 -27.61 20.22
N ASN A 377 3.07 -26.74 20.83
CA ASN A 377 2.42 -27.03 22.11
C ASN A 377 1.41 -28.17 21.92
N LYS A 378 1.46 -29.12 22.86
CA LYS A 378 0.79 -30.43 22.88
C LYS A 378 -0.70 -30.36 22.51
N ILE A 379 -1.02 -30.64 21.26
CA ILE A 379 -2.23 -31.41 20.95
C ILE A 379 -1.87 -32.84 21.36
N SER A 380 -2.71 -33.48 22.18
CA SER A 380 -2.53 -34.89 22.52
C SER A 380 -2.40 -35.69 21.21
N ASP A 381 -1.27 -36.36 20.99
CA ASP A 381 -1.02 -37.18 19.79
C ASP A 381 -2.16 -38.17 19.55
N PHE A 382 -2.84 -38.59 20.63
CA PHE A 382 -4.04 -39.42 20.58
C PHE A 382 -5.20 -38.74 19.82
N THR A 383 -5.48 -37.47 20.10
CA THR A 383 -6.56 -36.72 19.45
C THR A 383 -6.26 -36.46 17.97
N LEU A 384 -4.99 -36.18 17.64
CA LEU A 384 -4.56 -36.03 16.26
C LEU A 384 -4.67 -37.35 15.48
N TYR A 385 -4.30 -38.47 16.11
CA TYR A 385 -4.40 -39.79 15.49
C TYR A 385 -5.86 -40.19 15.20
N TRP A 386 -6.77 -39.95 16.14
CA TRP A 386 -8.21 -40.19 15.92
C TRP A 386 -8.81 -39.29 14.85
N PHE A 387 -8.38 -38.03 14.77
CA PHE A 387 -8.82 -37.11 13.72
C PHE A 387 -8.35 -37.57 12.33
N ILE A 388 -7.07 -37.93 12.19
CA ILE A 388 -6.51 -38.43 10.93
C ILE A 388 -7.18 -39.76 10.54
N LEU A 389 -7.41 -40.66 11.51
CA LEU A 389 -8.10 -41.94 11.27
C LEU A 389 -9.55 -41.73 10.82
N ALA A 390 -10.28 -40.79 11.45
CA ALA A 390 -11.65 -40.46 11.08
C ALA A 390 -11.75 -39.88 9.65
N VAL A 391 -10.82 -39.00 9.29
CA VAL A 391 -10.73 -38.43 7.93
C VAL A 391 -10.39 -39.52 6.90
N ALA A 392 -9.44 -40.41 7.22
CA ALA A 392 -9.07 -41.51 6.34
C ALA A 392 -10.22 -42.52 6.13
N LEU A 393 -10.95 -42.87 7.19
CA LEU A 393 -12.12 -43.74 7.12
C LEU A 393 -13.27 -43.10 6.33
N PHE A 394 -13.52 -41.80 6.53
CA PHE A 394 -14.52 -41.05 5.78
C PHE A 394 -14.20 -41.08 4.27
N LEU A 395 -12.96 -40.77 3.89
CA LEU A 395 -12.52 -40.82 2.50
C LEU A 395 -12.63 -42.23 1.90
N PHE A 396 -12.26 -43.27 2.65
CA PHE A 396 -12.35 -44.65 2.19
C PHE A 396 -13.81 -45.10 1.96
N ILE A 397 -14.73 -44.72 2.86
CA ILE A 397 -16.16 -45.01 2.74
C ILE A 397 -16.77 -44.25 1.55
N SER A 398 -16.42 -42.97 1.37
CA SER A 398 -16.88 -42.15 0.24
C SER A 398 -16.43 -42.73 -1.11
N ILE A 399 -15.20 -43.25 -1.21
CA ILE A 399 -14.68 -43.90 -2.42
C ILE A 399 -15.40 -45.23 -2.68
N LYS A 400 -15.63 -46.06 -1.66
CA LYS A 400 -16.34 -47.34 -1.83
C LYS A 400 -17.82 -47.17 -2.20
N LEU A 401 -18.48 -46.10 -1.74
CA LEU A 401 -19.87 -45.79 -2.09
C LEU A 401 -20.01 -45.33 -3.55
N GLN A 402 -19.00 -44.66 -4.11
CA GLN A 402 -18.98 -44.30 -5.54
C GLN A 402 -18.71 -45.50 -6.46
N SER A 403 -17.99 -46.53 -6.00
CA SER A 403 -17.65 -47.71 -6.82
C SER A 403 -18.81 -48.72 -6.99
N LYS A 404 -19.92 -48.59 -6.24
CA LYS A 404 -21.03 -49.57 -6.25
C LYS A 404 -22.25 -49.15 -7.09
N LYS A 405 -22.21 -48.04 -7.82
CA LYS A 405 -23.28 -47.64 -8.76
C LYS A 405 -22.85 -47.74 -10.22
N ARG A 406 -22.91 -48.96 -10.77
CA ARG A 406 -23.44 -49.30 -12.12
C ARG A 406 -23.61 -50.82 -12.23
N PRO A 407 -24.77 -51.28 -12.71
CA PRO A 407 -24.85 -51.82 -14.08
C PRO A 407 -26.08 -51.27 -14.85
N SER A 408 -25.93 -50.95 -16.15
CA SER A 408 -26.29 -51.77 -17.33
C SER A 408 -27.81 -51.74 -17.61
N SER A 409 -28.29 -50.91 -18.54
CA SER A 409 -28.45 -51.14 -20.00
C SER A 409 -29.90 -51.55 -20.35
N GLY A 410 -30.39 -51.09 -21.52
CA GLY A 410 -31.44 -51.83 -22.24
C GLY A 410 -32.81 -51.14 -22.44
N ILE A 411 -32.93 -50.35 -23.51
CA ILE A 411 -33.95 -50.45 -24.58
C ILE A 411 -35.43 -50.73 -24.17
N LYS A 412 -36.37 -49.82 -24.47
CA LYS A 412 -37.43 -50.01 -25.50
C LYS A 412 -38.40 -48.83 -25.60
N GLN A 413 -38.80 -48.64 -26.85
CA GLN A 413 -39.68 -47.68 -27.49
C GLN A 413 -41.18 -47.93 -27.20
N LYS A 414 -42.02 -46.95 -27.60
CA LYS A 414 -43.51 -46.93 -27.75
C LYS A 414 -44.27 -46.37 -26.53
N VAL A 415 -45.29 -45.52 -26.68
CA VAL A 415 -46.14 -45.13 -27.83
C VAL A 415 -46.18 -43.61 -27.96
#